data_AF-A0A954KDA3-F1
#
_entry.id   AF-A0A954KDA3-F1
#
_cell.length_a   1.000
_cell.length_b   1.000
_cell.length_c   1.000
_cell.angle_alpha   90.00
_cell.angle_beta   90.00
_cell.angle_gamma   90.00
#
_symmetry.space_group_name_H-M   'P 1'
#
loop_
_entity.id
_entity.type
_entity.pdbx_description
1 polymer ?
#
loop_
_entity_poly.entity_id
_entity_poly.type
_entity_poly.pdbx_seq_one_letter_code
_entity_poly.pdbx_strand_id
1 'polypeptide(L)'
;IDFKTFRPISFGVPLLLFAIDQMERGRLATMGLLFVATLTAKEDFAIVIAPLGLWLAISTWRQAETTPDRRRTLIVGAVTAVLATVYLLLAVKVFIPWFRSGDTVHYARYFSRFGETPTEIVTNMITQPGLLLGELLTTGTILYFLRIVVPLGGTPLLSPTRLLVGGPLFLLLCLNEIAQSTPAPVHHFHAPLIPIVLWSAAAGLPNARRLMSWMRTDAMSAARLACCCALFTGACLSFHPMSLQFWDPGRLTYWRRLYIPGERATQFAKIESLIPLDARVASTDFVHPRYTHHARSYDYSKYPRKVANYEDKVPDDTDYIVIDTQHPYSEIKTPDQVRELRQHPDDWELLPDETNGYFIVLKRRTGSRE
;
A
#
# COMPACT_ATOMS: atom_id res chain seq x y z
N ILE A 1 8.92 -0.31 -5.35
CA ILE A 1 8.06 -1.44 -4.93
C ILE A 1 8.97 -2.62 -4.72
N ASP A 2 9.20 -2.99 -3.46
CA ASP A 2 9.76 -4.29 -3.15
C ASP A 2 8.56 -5.25 -3.00
N PHE A 3 8.51 -6.32 -3.78
CA PHE A 3 7.47 -7.35 -3.62
C PHE A 3 7.70 -8.22 -2.36
N LYS A 4 8.41 -7.68 -1.36
CA LYS A 4 8.95 -8.39 -0.20
C LYS A 4 7.92 -8.66 0.89
N THR A 5 6.75 -8.01 0.84
CA THR A 5 5.76 -8.07 1.92
C THR A 5 4.38 -8.43 1.40
N PHE A 6 3.76 -9.40 2.07
CA PHE A 6 2.33 -9.67 1.96
C PHE A 6 1.55 -8.40 2.34
N ARG A 7 0.64 -7.95 1.47
CA ARG A 7 -0.20 -6.78 1.70
C ARG A 7 -1.68 -7.19 1.72
N PRO A 8 -2.28 -7.40 2.90
CA PRO A 8 -3.67 -7.83 3.05
C PRO A 8 -4.68 -6.95 2.30
N ILE A 9 -4.38 -5.65 2.19
CA ILE A 9 -5.23 -4.65 1.50
C ILE A 9 -5.64 -5.06 0.08
N SER A 10 -4.78 -5.82 -0.64
CA SER A 10 -5.05 -6.23 -2.02
C SER A 10 -6.27 -7.15 -2.12
N PHE A 11 -6.57 -7.94 -1.07
CA PHE A 11 -7.74 -8.82 -1.05
C PHE A 11 -9.06 -8.06 -0.88
N GLY A 12 -9.04 -6.85 -0.31
CA GLY A 12 -10.24 -6.03 -0.15
C GLY A 12 -10.75 -5.42 -1.46
N VAL A 13 -9.88 -5.28 -2.48
CA VAL A 13 -10.26 -4.70 -3.78
C VAL A 13 -11.35 -5.51 -4.49
N PRO A 14 -11.18 -6.83 -4.76
CA PRO A 14 -12.24 -7.63 -5.38
C PRO A 14 -13.48 -7.73 -4.49
N LEU A 15 -13.33 -7.84 -3.18
CA LEU A 15 -14.47 -7.91 -2.25
C LEU A 15 -15.34 -6.66 -2.30
N LEU A 16 -14.72 -5.47 -2.33
CA LEU A 16 -15.44 -4.21 -2.45
C LEU A 16 -16.09 -4.05 -3.83
N LEU A 17 -15.44 -4.50 -4.91
CA LEU A 17 -16.06 -4.52 -6.25
C LEU A 17 -17.31 -5.40 -6.27
N PHE A 18 -17.26 -6.61 -5.70
CA PHE A 18 -18.44 -7.46 -5.57
C PHE A 18 -19.50 -6.84 -4.66
N ALA A 19 -19.10 -6.16 -3.57
CA ALA A 19 -20.05 -5.47 -2.70
C ALA A 19 -20.82 -4.38 -3.47
N ILE A 20 -20.13 -3.61 -4.31
CA ILE A 20 -20.71 -2.58 -5.18
C ILE A 20 -21.64 -3.21 -6.24
N ASP A 21 -21.24 -4.32 -6.87
CA ASP A 21 -22.12 -5.05 -7.81
C ASP A 21 -23.40 -5.53 -7.11
N GLN A 22 -23.29 -6.08 -5.91
CA GLN A 22 -24.45 -6.52 -5.12
C GLN A 22 -25.32 -5.35 -4.66
N MET A 23 -24.73 -4.20 -4.35
CA MET A 23 -25.44 -2.95 -4.05
C MET A 23 -26.27 -2.47 -5.25
N GLU A 24 -25.67 -2.39 -6.44
CA GLU A 24 -26.35 -1.98 -7.67
C GLU A 24 -27.47 -2.96 -8.08
N ARG A 25 -27.34 -4.25 -7.73
CA ARG A 25 -28.40 -5.27 -7.89
C ARG A 25 -29.48 -5.24 -6.79
N GLY A 26 -29.41 -4.32 -5.84
CA GLY A 26 -30.34 -4.22 -4.70
C GLY A 26 -30.19 -5.35 -3.66
N ARG A 27 -29.15 -6.17 -3.73
CA ARG A 27 -28.88 -7.29 -2.81
C ARG A 27 -28.15 -6.82 -1.55
N LEU A 28 -28.83 -6.00 -0.76
CA LEU A 28 -28.26 -5.25 0.37
C LEU A 28 -27.65 -6.14 1.47
N ALA A 29 -28.19 -7.33 1.72
CA ALA A 29 -27.65 -8.25 2.72
C ALA A 29 -26.27 -8.79 2.31
N THR A 30 -26.14 -9.25 1.06
CA THR A 30 -24.85 -9.71 0.52
C THR A 30 -23.84 -8.58 0.42
N MET A 31 -24.29 -7.37 0.05
CA MET A 31 -23.45 -6.16 0.09
C MET A 31 -22.86 -5.95 1.50
N GLY A 32 -23.70 -5.98 2.54
CA GLY A 32 -23.25 -5.82 3.93
C GLY A 32 -22.24 -6.89 4.35
N LEU A 33 -22.47 -8.16 4.00
CA LEU A 33 -21.52 -9.25 4.26
C LEU A 33 -20.17 -9.00 3.57
N LEU A 34 -20.19 -8.57 2.30
CA LEU A 34 -18.97 -8.28 1.54
C LEU A 34 -18.25 -7.04 2.06
N PHE A 35 -18.95 -6.03 2.58
CA PHE A 35 -18.29 -4.92 3.30
C PHE A 35 -17.58 -5.40 4.56
N VAL A 36 -18.22 -6.25 5.37
CA VAL A 36 -17.56 -6.83 6.55
C VAL A 36 -16.31 -7.61 6.15
N ALA A 37 -16.41 -8.47 5.12
CA ALA A 37 -15.26 -9.20 4.59
C ALA A 37 -14.16 -8.27 4.01
N THR A 38 -14.54 -7.14 3.41
CA THR A 38 -13.59 -6.14 2.93
C THR A 38 -12.82 -5.52 4.10
N LEU A 39 -13.51 -5.20 5.19
CA LEU A 39 -12.91 -4.57 6.37
C LEU A 39 -11.97 -5.49 7.15
N THR A 40 -12.07 -6.82 6.99
CA THR A 40 -11.07 -7.76 7.51
C THR A 40 -9.75 -7.72 6.75
N ALA A 41 -9.73 -7.17 5.52
CA ALA A 41 -8.50 -7.00 4.75
C ALA A 41 -7.69 -5.79 5.24
N LYS A 42 -8.35 -4.65 5.44
CA LYS A 42 -7.75 -3.44 6.03
C LYS A 42 -8.81 -2.43 6.45
N GLU A 43 -8.53 -1.67 7.51
CA GLU A 43 -9.36 -0.58 8.00
C GLU A 43 -9.51 0.59 7.01
N ASP A 44 -8.52 0.83 6.15
CA ASP A 44 -8.55 1.91 5.14
C ASP A 44 -9.78 1.86 4.21
N PHE A 45 -10.35 0.67 3.99
CA PHE A 45 -11.57 0.52 3.18
C PHE A 45 -12.78 1.22 3.80
N ALA A 46 -12.81 1.43 5.11
CA ALA A 46 -13.87 2.16 5.78
C ALA A 46 -13.96 3.62 5.28
N ILE A 47 -12.84 4.22 4.85
CA ILE A 47 -12.76 5.59 4.33
C ILE A 47 -13.58 5.74 3.04
N VAL A 48 -13.73 4.67 2.24
CA VAL A 48 -14.56 4.67 1.02
C VAL A 48 -15.94 4.04 1.24
N ILE A 49 -16.08 3.07 2.16
CA ILE A 49 -17.37 2.45 2.47
C ILE A 49 -18.31 3.44 3.16
N ALA A 50 -17.79 4.30 4.07
CA ALA A 50 -18.60 5.32 4.73
C ALA A 50 -19.26 6.30 3.75
N PRO A 51 -18.52 7.00 2.85
CA PRO A 51 -19.13 7.86 1.84
C PRO A 51 -19.94 7.09 0.79
N LEU A 52 -19.65 5.79 0.54
CA LEU A 52 -20.48 4.95 -0.32
C LEU A 52 -21.87 4.73 0.28
N GLY A 53 -21.95 4.44 1.59
CA GLY A 53 -23.22 4.34 2.31
C GLY A 53 -24.01 5.65 2.28
N LEU A 54 -23.32 6.78 2.46
CA LEU A 54 -23.91 8.11 2.35
C LEU A 54 -24.43 8.38 0.93
N TRP A 55 -23.64 8.05 -0.09
CA TRP A 55 -24.05 8.16 -1.49
C TRP A 55 -25.28 7.30 -1.79
N LEU A 56 -25.35 6.07 -1.26
CA LEU A 56 -26.51 5.18 -1.42
C LEU A 56 -27.76 5.81 -0.80
N ALA A 57 -27.64 6.38 0.40
CA ALA A 57 -28.75 7.08 1.04
C ALA A 57 -29.18 8.33 0.26
N ILE A 58 -28.25 9.21 -0.13
CA ILE A 58 -28.56 10.45 -0.86
C ILE A 58 -29.15 10.16 -2.23
N SER A 59 -28.58 9.21 -2.98
CA SER A 59 -29.06 8.84 -4.31
C SER A 59 -30.46 8.24 -4.25
N THR A 60 -30.75 7.41 -3.26
CA THR A 60 -32.09 6.86 -3.00
C THR A 60 -33.08 7.93 -2.53
N TRP A 61 -32.61 8.91 -1.75
CA TRP A 61 -33.45 10.00 -1.28
C TRP A 61 -33.85 10.93 -2.43
N ARG A 62 -32.98 11.15 -3.41
CA ARG A 62 -33.25 12.00 -4.59
C ARG A 62 -34.15 11.35 -5.64
N GLN A 63 -34.42 10.06 -5.56
CA GLN A 63 -35.34 9.40 -6.49
C GLN A 63 -36.78 9.87 -6.24
N ALA A 64 -37.46 10.30 -7.31
CA ALA A 64 -38.82 10.83 -7.25
C ALA A 64 -39.86 9.73 -6.97
N GLU A 65 -39.63 8.52 -7.49
CA GLU A 65 -40.53 7.38 -7.30
C GLU A 65 -40.32 6.73 -5.93
N THR A 66 -41.42 6.47 -5.22
CA THR A 66 -41.43 5.75 -3.96
C THR A 66 -41.56 4.26 -4.23
N THR A 67 -40.42 3.57 -4.36
CA THR A 67 -40.40 2.10 -4.33
C THR A 67 -40.60 1.59 -2.89
N PRO A 68 -41.24 0.43 -2.69
CA PRO A 68 -41.42 -0.17 -1.35
C PRO A 68 -40.10 -0.34 -0.59
N ASP A 69 -39.01 -0.64 -1.31
CA ASP A 69 -37.68 -0.82 -0.73
C ASP A 69 -36.92 0.49 -0.46
N ARG A 70 -37.47 1.67 -0.81
CA ARG A 70 -36.77 2.96 -0.66
C ARG A 70 -36.35 3.22 0.78
N ARG A 71 -37.26 3.04 1.74
CA ARG A 71 -36.97 3.25 3.16
C ARG A 71 -35.88 2.29 3.66
N ARG A 72 -35.92 1.04 3.21
CA ARG A 72 -34.93 0.03 3.55
C ARG A 72 -33.54 0.42 3.03
N THR A 73 -33.43 0.81 1.77
CA THR A 73 -32.15 1.22 1.16
C THR A 73 -31.60 2.49 1.81
N LEU A 74 -32.45 3.46 2.15
CA LEU A 74 -32.06 4.67 2.90
C LEU A 74 -31.45 4.31 4.26
N ILE A 75 -32.13 3.47 5.04
CA ILE A 75 -31.66 3.04 6.35
C ILE A 75 -30.35 2.27 6.20
N VAL A 76 -30.27 1.33 5.27
CA VAL A 76 -29.04 0.56 5.03
C VAL A 76 -27.88 1.47 4.64
N GLY A 77 -28.09 2.46 3.76
CA GLY A 77 -27.05 3.42 3.38
C GLY A 77 -26.58 4.25 4.58
N ALA A 78 -27.51 4.81 5.35
CA ALA A 78 -27.19 5.60 6.54
C ALA A 78 -26.48 4.78 7.62
N VAL A 79 -26.97 3.57 7.91
CA VAL A 79 -26.36 2.63 8.85
C VAL A 79 -24.96 2.23 8.39
N THR A 80 -24.77 1.94 7.10
CA THR A 80 -23.46 1.64 6.53
C THR A 80 -22.48 2.80 6.73
N ALA A 81 -22.92 4.04 6.47
CA ALA A 81 -22.09 5.22 6.66
C ALA A 81 -21.65 5.39 8.13
N VAL A 82 -22.59 5.24 9.06
CA VAL A 82 -22.32 5.35 10.51
C VAL A 82 -21.42 4.22 10.99
N LEU A 83 -21.74 2.96 10.66
CA LEU A 83 -20.97 1.80 11.13
C LEU A 83 -19.55 1.80 10.57
N ALA A 84 -19.35 2.13 9.30
CA ALA A 84 -18.01 2.23 8.72
C ALA A 84 -17.19 3.36 9.37
N THR A 85 -17.82 4.51 9.66
CA THR A 85 -17.16 5.62 10.37
C THR A 85 -16.79 5.22 11.80
N VAL A 86 -17.72 4.61 12.54
CA VAL A 86 -17.47 4.12 13.90
C VAL A 86 -16.35 3.07 13.90
N TYR A 87 -16.39 2.12 12.97
CA TYR A 87 -15.32 1.11 12.83
C TYR A 87 -13.96 1.75 12.55
N LEU A 88 -13.87 2.72 11.63
CA LEU A 88 -12.62 3.43 11.36
C LEU A 88 -12.09 4.14 12.62
N LEU A 89 -12.96 4.82 13.36
CA LEU A 89 -12.59 5.49 14.61
C LEU A 89 -12.12 4.50 15.68
N LEU A 90 -12.80 3.36 15.83
CA LEU A 90 -12.39 2.29 16.73
C LEU A 90 -11.04 1.67 16.30
N ALA A 91 -10.85 1.41 15.01
CA ALA A 91 -9.60 0.87 14.49
C ALA A 91 -8.42 1.80 14.80
N VAL A 92 -8.55 3.08 14.46
CA VAL A 92 -7.46 4.07 14.61
C VAL A 92 -7.22 4.46 16.06
N LYS A 93 -8.28 4.68 16.85
CA LYS A 93 -8.14 5.20 18.23
C LYS A 93 -8.08 4.14 19.32
N VAL A 94 -8.58 2.93 19.06
CA VAL A 94 -8.71 1.87 20.08
C VAL A 94 -7.88 0.65 19.69
N PHE A 95 -8.19 0.00 18.58
CA PHE A 95 -7.60 -1.30 18.24
C PHE A 95 -6.10 -1.18 17.94
N ILE A 96 -5.69 -0.26 17.06
CA ILE A 96 -4.27 -0.08 16.73
C ILE A 96 -3.44 0.30 17.97
N PRO A 97 -3.81 1.31 18.77
CA PRO A 97 -3.09 1.62 20.01
C PRO A 97 -3.06 0.48 21.02
N TRP A 98 -4.16 -0.27 21.16
CA TRP A 98 -4.25 -1.41 22.07
C TRP A 98 -3.23 -2.50 21.71
N PHE A 99 -3.17 -2.91 20.43
CA PHE A 99 -2.18 -3.88 19.96
C PHE A 99 -0.74 -3.35 19.99
N ARG A 100 -0.55 -2.03 20.02
CA ARG A 100 0.76 -1.37 20.12
C ARG A 100 1.17 -1.04 21.56
N SER A 101 0.41 -1.46 22.56
CA SER A 101 0.67 -1.13 23.98
C SER A 101 0.78 0.39 24.24
N GLY A 102 0.01 1.20 23.49
CA GLY A 102 0.03 2.66 23.62
C GLY A 102 1.16 3.38 22.87
N ASP A 103 2.07 2.66 22.19
CA ASP A 103 3.11 3.29 21.36
C ASP A 103 2.47 4.09 20.24
N THR A 104 2.76 5.39 20.18
CA THR A 104 2.17 6.31 19.21
C THR A 104 2.41 5.80 17.80
N VAL A 105 1.34 5.74 17.02
CA VAL A 105 1.46 5.48 15.59
C VAL A 105 2.07 6.74 14.99
N HIS A 106 3.20 6.62 14.29
CA HIS A 106 3.88 7.74 13.64
C HIS A 106 3.12 8.28 12.42
N TYR A 107 1.82 8.56 12.55
CA TYR A 107 1.03 9.26 11.54
C TYR A 107 1.61 10.66 11.26
N ALA A 108 2.29 11.25 12.24
CA ALA A 108 2.98 12.53 12.12
C ALA A 108 3.95 12.58 10.92
N ARG A 109 4.62 11.46 10.61
CA ARG A 109 5.56 11.40 9.48
C ARG A 109 4.88 11.43 8.12
N TYR A 110 3.58 11.12 8.03
CA TYR A 110 2.84 11.18 6.77
C TYR A 110 2.32 12.59 6.48
N PHE A 111 2.19 13.42 7.51
CA PHE A 111 1.61 14.76 7.46
C PHE A 111 2.51 15.77 8.18
N SER A 112 3.84 15.59 8.12
CA SER A 112 4.81 16.37 8.91
C SER A 112 4.69 17.87 8.69
N ARG A 113 4.22 18.28 7.50
CA ARG A 113 3.94 19.68 7.17
C ARG A 113 2.83 20.34 8.00
N PHE A 114 1.95 19.54 8.60
CA PHE A 114 0.83 20.04 9.41
C PHE A 114 1.10 19.96 10.91
N GLY A 115 2.23 19.40 11.36
CA GLY A 115 2.61 19.34 12.77
C GLY A 115 3.20 18.00 13.19
N GLU A 116 3.63 17.94 14.43
CA GLU A 116 4.28 16.76 15.02
C GLU A 116 3.30 15.86 15.78
N THR A 117 2.11 16.38 16.10
CA THR A 117 1.08 15.64 16.83
C THR A 117 -0.22 15.50 16.01
N PRO A 118 -1.01 14.43 16.20
CA PRO A 118 -2.30 14.28 15.51
C PRO A 118 -3.26 15.45 15.70
N THR A 119 -3.28 16.05 16.90
CA THR A 119 -4.14 17.20 17.22
C THR A 119 -3.69 18.44 16.46
N GLU A 120 -2.38 18.70 16.41
CA GLU A 120 -1.81 19.81 15.67
C GLU A 120 -2.08 19.65 14.17
N ILE A 121 -1.90 18.44 13.63
CA ILE A 121 -2.19 18.12 12.23
C ILE A 121 -3.63 18.48 11.86
N VAL A 122 -4.61 17.99 12.65
CA VAL A 122 -6.03 18.27 12.39
C VAL A 122 -6.34 19.76 12.57
N THR A 123 -5.77 20.40 13.58
CA THR A 123 -5.98 21.83 13.85
C THR A 123 -5.46 22.67 12.69
N ASN A 124 -4.23 22.44 12.25
CA ASN A 124 -3.60 23.19 11.16
C ASN A 124 -4.28 22.95 9.81
N MET A 125 -4.77 21.74 9.54
CA MET A 125 -5.59 21.49 8.34
C MET A 125 -6.86 22.37 8.31
N ILE A 126 -7.44 22.70 9.47
CA ILE A 126 -8.65 23.52 9.59
C ILE A 126 -8.31 25.02 9.65
N THR A 127 -7.30 25.41 10.43
CA THR A 127 -6.96 26.81 10.70
C THR A 127 -6.09 27.43 9.62
N GLN A 128 -5.42 26.62 8.78
CA GLN A 128 -4.51 27.08 7.74
C GLN A 128 -4.93 26.58 6.34
N PRO A 129 -6.07 27.08 5.78
CA PRO A 129 -6.56 26.62 4.48
C PRO A 129 -5.59 26.91 3.33
N GLY A 130 -4.78 27.96 3.42
CA GLY A 130 -3.74 28.26 2.43
C GLY A 130 -2.65 27.19 2.36
N LEU A 131 -2.23 26.67 3.52
CA LEU A 131 -1.29 25.55 3.62
C LEU A 131 -1.91 24.27 3.06
N LEU A 132 -3.15 23.96 3.46
CA LEU A 132 -3.87 22.80 2.96
C LEU A 132 -4.03 22.82 1.43
N LEU A 133 -4.45 23.96 0.86
CA LEU A 133 -4.56 24.11 -0.59
C LEU A 133 -3.20 24.06 -1.28
N GLY A 134 -2.14 24.58 -0.66
CA GLY A 134 -0.78 24.49 -1.17
C GLY A 134 -0.30 23.04 -1.32
N GLU A 135 -0.64 22.17 -0.36
CA GLU A 135 -0.32 20.73 -0.43
C GLU A 135 -1.25 19.97 -1.39
N LEU A 136 -2.51 20.36 -1.50
CA LEU A 136 -3.45 19.71 -2.42
C LEU A 136 -3.21 20.11 -3.88
N LEU A 137 -2.88 21.37 -4.17
CA LEU A 137 -2.75 21.90 -5.52
C LEU A 137 -1.31 21.88 -6.02
N THR A 138 -0.71 20.69 -6.01
CA THR A 138 0.65 20.46 -6.50
C THR A 138 0.65 19.76 -7.86
N THR A 139 1.75 19.87 -8.59
CA THR A 139 2.01 19.05 -9.78
C THR A 139 1.92 17.56 -9.44
N GLY A 140 2.36 17.16 -8.25
CA GLY A 140 2.25 15.79 -7.75
C GLY A 140 0.80 15.32 -7.70
N THR A 141 -0.08 16.09 -7.07
CA THR A 141 -1.52 15.80 -7.01
C THR A 141 -2.17 15.68 -8.39
N ILE A 142 -1.87 16.62 -9.31
CA ILE A 142 -2.39 16.58 -10.67
C ILE A 142 -1.94 15.30 -11.38
N LEU A 143 -0.64 14.98 -11.31
CA LEU A 143 -0.11 13.76 -11.93
C LEU A 143 -0.68 12.50 -11.29
N TYR A 144 -0.89 12.49 -9.98
CA TYR A 144 -1.51 11.38 -9.25
C TYR A 144 -2.95 11.15 -9.73
N PHE A 145 -3.75 12.21 -9.82
CA PHE A 145 -5.11 12.18 -10.35
C PHE A 145 -5.15 11.67 -11.79
N LEU A 146 -4.30 12.23 -12.66
CA LEU A 146 -4.21 11.80 -14.05
C LEU A 146 -3.81 10.33 -14.17
N ARG A 147 -2.88 9.83 -13.35
CA ARG A 147 -2.48 8.41 -13.34
C ARG A 147 -3.61 7.47 -12.91
N ILE A 148 -4.63 7.95 -12.22
CA ILE A 148 -5.83 7.16 -11.87
C ILE A 148 -6.89 7.22 -12.97
N VAL A 149 -7.09 8.40 -13.57
CA VAL A 149 -8.21 8.66 -14.49
C VAL A 149 -7.87 8.38 -15.95
N VAL A 150 -6.64 8.69 -16.38
CA VAL A 150 -6.18 8.51 -17.77
C VAL A 150 -6.20 7.04 -18.22
N PRO A 151 -5.79 6.04 -17.40
CA PRO A 151 -5.91 4.64 -17.80
C PRO A 151 -7.35 4.21 -18.14
N LEU A 152 -8.35 4.94 -17.67
CA LEU A 152 -9.77 4.67 -17.94
C LEU A 152 -10.37 5.65 -18.95
N GLY A 153 -9.54 6.36 -19.71
CA GLY A 153 -9.96 7.29 -20.76
C GLY A 153 -10.78 8.47 -20.26
N GLY A 154 -10.65 8.85 -18.97
CA GLY A 154 -11.45 9.94 -18.39
C GLY A 154 -12.89 9.57 -18.03
N THR A 155 -13.33 8.33 -18.28
CA THR A 155 -14.72 7.91 -18.03
C THR A 155 -15.19 8.01 -16.57
N PRO A 156 -14.35 7.88 -15.52
CA PRO A 156 -14.77 8.18 -14.15
C PRO A 156 -15.39 9.57 -13.96
N LEU A 157 -14.91 10.57 -14.71
CA LEU A 157 -15.36 11.97 -14.62
C LEU A 157 -16.80 12.16 -15.13
N LEU A 158 -17.30 11.20 -15.91
CA LEU A 158 -18.67 11.21 -16.43
C LEU A 158 -19.69 10.73 -15.39
N SER A 159 -19.25 10.28 -14.21
CA SER A 159 -20.10 9.94 -13.06
C SER A 159 -19.59 10.62 -11.78
N PRO A 160 -19.63 11.97 -11.72
CA PRO A 160 -18.96 12.74 -10.68
C PRO A 160 -19.47 12.40 -9.27
N THR A 161 -20.76 12.11 -9.09
CA THR A 161 -21.32 11.76 -7.77
C THR A 161 -20.76 10.43 -7.24
N ARG A 162 -20.51 9.45 -8.13
CA ARG A 162 -19.89 8.17 -7.76
C ARG A 162 -18.39 8.34 -7.53
N LEU A 163 -17.71 9.12 -8.37
CA LEU A 163 -16.29 9.40 -8.19
C LEU A 163 -16.01 10.12 -6.86
N LEU A 164 -16.89 11.04 -6.44
CA LEU A 164 -16.79 11.76 -5.17
C LEU A 164 -16.82 10.84 -3.93
N VAL A 165 -17.34 9.61 -4.03
CA VAL A 165 -17.25 8.62 -2.95
C VAL A 165 -15.79 8.34 -2.57
N GLY A 166 -14.88 8.36 -3.55
CA GLY A 166 -13.45 8.18 -3.34
C GLY A 166 -12.72 9.45 -2.88
N GLY A 167 -13.41 10.60 -2.83
CA GLY A 167 -12.85 11.91 -2.55
C GLY A 167 -12.09 11.99 -1.22
N PRO A 168 -12.67 11.57 -0.08
CA PRO A 168 -11.99 11.63 1.21
C PRO A 168 -10.65 10.86 1.23
N LEU A 169 -10.63 9.66 0.66
CA LEU A 169 -9.39 8.87 0.54
C LEU A 169 -8.40 9.51 -0.43
N PHE A 170 -8.88 10.02 -1.57
CA PHE A 170 -8.02 10.70 -2.53
C PHE A 170 -7.32 11.92 -1.91
N LEU A 171 -8.05 12.77 -1.16
CA LEU A 171 -7.49 13.91 -0.45
C LEU A 171 -6.43 13.47 0.56
N LEU A 172 -6.71 12.41 1.33
CA LEU A 172 -5.73 11.84 2.27
C LEU A 172 -4.46 11.38 1.56
N LEU A 173 -4.59 10.74 0.39
CA LEU A 173 -3.45 10.30 -0.42
C LEU A 173 -2.66 11.47 -1.05
N CYS A 174 -3.32 12.57 -1.37
CA CYS A 174 -2.65 13.80 -1.82
C CYS A 174 -1.80 14.44 -0.73
N LEU A 175 -2.28 14.39 0.51
CA LEU A 175 -1.61 14.96 1.67
C LEU A 175 -0.52 14.05 2.25
N ASN A 176 -0.52 12.76 1.88
CA ASN A 176 0.42 11.78 2.40
C ASN A 176 1.74 11.81 1.62
N GLU A 177 2.83 12.22 2.29
CA GLU A 177 4.16 12.37 1.67
C GLU A 177 4.69 11.08 1.04
N ILE A 178 4.44 9.92 1.67
CA ILE A 178 4.90 8.63 1.14
C ILE A 178 4.07 8.21 -0.06
N ALA A 179 2.76 8.43 -0.02
CA ALA A 179 1.88 8.16 -1.15
C ALA A 179 2.26 9.01 -2.38
N GLN A 180 2.72 10.24 -2.17
CA GLN A 180 3.20 11.17 -3.21
C GLN A 180 4.66 10.95 -3.65
N SER A 181 5.38 9.99 -3.05
CA SER A 181 6.78 9.73 -3.42
C SER A 181 6.92 9.38 -4.91
N THR A 182 7.76 10.13 -5.63
CA THR A 182 7.94 9.95 -7.07
C THR A 182 8.63 8.61 -7.36
N PRO A 183 8.09 7.77 -8.24
CA PRO A 183 6.95 8.00 -9.14
C PRO A 183 5.57 7.58 -8.58
N ALA A 184 4.77 8.51 -8.01
CA ALA A 184 3.45 8.20 -7.45
C ALA A 184 2.33 8.04 -8.50
N PRO A 185 1.31 7.18 -8.31
CA PRO A 185 1.18 6.21 -7.24
C PRO A 185 2.10 5.00 -7.45
N VAL A 186 2.97 4.74 -6.47
CA VAL A 186 3.89 3.58 -6.48
C VAL A 186 3.60 2.59 -5.35
N HIS A 187 2.83 3.00 -4.34
CA HIS A 187 2.50 2.16 -3.18
C HIS A 187 1.03 1.74 -3.21
N HIS A 188 0.70 0.70 -2.42
CA HIS A 188 -0.63 0.08 -2.36
C HIS A 188 -1.70 0.93 -1.64
N PHE A 189 -1.37 2.12 -1.11
CA PHE A 189 -2.29 2.93 -0.31
C PHE A 189 -3.57 3.34 -1.06
N HIS A 190 -3.51 3.39 -2.40
CA HIS A 190 -4.67 3.71 -3.24
C HIS A 190 -5.60 2.52 -3.51
N ALA A 191 -5.29 1.32 -3.01
CA ALA A 191 -6.09 0.12 -3.30
C ALA A 191 -7.60 0.29 -3.01
N PRO A 192 -8.04 0.93 -1.90
CA PRO A 192 -9.48 1.13 -1.66
C PRO A 192 -10.14 2.13 -2.62
N LEU A 193 -9.37 2.97 -3.30
CA LEU A 193 -9.88 3.91 -4.29
C LEU A 193 -10.23 3.21 -5.62
N ILE A 194 -9.52 2.12 -5.96
CA ILE A 194 -9.67 1.41 -7.24
C ILE A 194 -11.12 0.95 -7.51
N PRO A 195 -11.83 0.30 -6.57
CA PRO A 195 -13.22 -0.12 -6.80
C PRO A 195 -14.15 1.05 -7.13
N ILE A 196 -13.97 2.20 -6.47
CA ILE A 196 -14.78 3.39 -6.68
C ILE A 196 -14.51 4.02 -8.06
N VAL A 197 -13.25 4.08 -8.46
CA VAL A 197 -12.85 4.61 -9.76
C VAL A 197 -13.38 3.72 -10.89
N LEU A 198 -13.29 2.40 -10.77
CA LEU A 198 -13.84 1.47 -11.77
C LEU A 198 -15.38 1.53 -11.83
N TRP A 199 -16.03 1.62 -10.68
CA TRP A 199 -17.48 1.78 -10.60
C TRP A 199 -17.96 3.08 -11.24
N SER A 200 -17.30 4.21 -10.94
CA SER A 200 -17.60 5.50 -11.58
C SER A 200 -17.33 5.50 -13.08
N ALA A 201 -16.26 4.82 -13.55
CA ALA A 201 -15.99 4.64 -14.98
C ALA A 201 -17.14 3.93 -15.69
N ALA A 202 -17.54 2.75 -15.19
CA ALA A 202 -18.62 1.96 -15.77
C ALA A 202 -19.94 2.73 -15.81
N ALA A 203 -20.30 3.37 -14.70
CA ALA A 203 -21.51 4.18 -14.60
C ALA A 203 -21.45 5.50 -15.38
N GLY A 204 -20.25 5.94 -15.79
CA GLY A 204 -20.03 7.14 -16.58
C GLY A 204 -20.29 6.93 -18.08
N LEU A 205 -20.17 5.70 -18.58
CA LEU A 205 -20.32 5.39 -20.01
C LEU A 205 -21.65 5.86 -20.62
N PRO A 206 -22.83 5.64 -20.00
CA PRO A 206 -24.09 6.12 -20.55
C PRO A 206 -24.20 7.66 -20.59
N ASN A 207 -23.46 8.36 -19.72
CA ASN A 207 -23.49 9.81 -19.63
C ASN A 207 -22.62 10.49 -20.72
N ALA A 208 -21.81 9.72 -21.45
CA ALA A 208 -20.93 10.23 -22.51
C ALA A 208 -21.69 11.06 -23.55
N ARG A 209 -22.84 10.56 -24.02
CA ARG A 209 -23.65 11.27 -25.03
C ARG A 209 -24.16 12.62 -24.55
N ARG A 210 -24.47 12.74 -23.25
CA ARG A 210 -25.00 13.98 -22.65
C ARG A 210 -23.88 14.96 -22.33
N LEU A 211 -22.79 14.50 -21.73
CA LEU A 211 -21.72 15.35 -21.22
C LEU A 211 -20.65 15.68 -22.26
N MET A 212 -20.49 14.85 -23.29
CA MET A 212 -19.55 15.03 -24.41
C MET A 212 -20.29 15.19 -25.74
N SER A 213 -21.45 15.84 -25.72
CA SER A 213 -22.30 16.06 -26.91
C SER A 213 -21.56 16.80 -28.04
N TRP A 214 -20.68 17.74 -27.68
CA TRP A 214 -19.79 18.47 -28.58
C TRP A 214 -18.81 17.57 -29.36
N MET A 215 -18.42 16.43 -28.80
CA MET A 215 -17.55 15.43 -29.45
C MET A 215 -18.35 14.32 -30.15
N ARG A 216 -19.69 14.39 -30.19
CA ARG A 216 -20.59 13.36 -30.72
C ARG A 216 -20.28 11.94 -30.21
N THR A 217 -19.78 11.85 -28.98
CA THR A 217 -19.31 10.59 -28.39
C THR A 217 -20.48 9.84 -27.76
N ASP A 218 -20.72 8.60 -28.17
CA ASP A 218 -21.67 7.70 -27.54
C ASP A 218 -21.00 6.79 -26.48
N ALA A 219 -21.80 5.99 -25.79
CA ALA A 219 -21.31 5.09 -24.75
C ALA A 219 -20.29 4.07 -25.31
N MET A 220 -20.51 3.59 -26.54
CA MET A 220 -19.61 2.64 -27.21
C MET A 220 -18.26 3.27 -27.52
N SER A 221 -18.24 4.50 -28.02
CA SER A 221 -17.01 5.24 -28.32
C SER A 221 -16.24 5.58 -27.05
N ALA A 222 -16.91 5.99 -25.98
CA ALA A 222 -16.30 6.20 -24.67
C ALA A 222 -15.70 4.90 -24.10
N ALA A 223 -16.40 3.77 -24.24
CA ALA A 223 -15.90 2.47 -23.81
C ALA A 223 -14.67 2.04 -24.63
N ARG A 224 -14.68 2.23 -25.96
CA ARG A 224 -13.52 1.97 -26.82
C ARG A 224 -12.32 2.81 -26.41
N LEU A 225 -12.52 4.12 -26.17
CA LEU A 225 -11.46 5.00 -25.69
C LEU A 225 -10.89 4.50 -24.36
N ALA A 226 -11.74 4.19 -23.39
CA ALA A 226 -11.31 3.65 -22.09
C ALA A 226 -10.50 2.35 -22.26
N CYS A 227 -10.97 1.42 -23.10
CA CYS A 227 -10.22 0.19 -23.42
C CYS A 227 -8.87 0.49 -24.09
N CYS A 228 -8.82 1.39 -25.07
CA CYS A 228 -7.57 1.79 -25.72
C CYS A 228 -6.59 2.43 -24.73
N CYS A 229 -7.06 3.31 -23.87
CA CYS A 229 -6.24 3.91 -22.81
C CYS A 229 -5.75 2.86 -21.81
N ALA A 230 -6.59 1.91 -21.40
CA ALA A 230 -6.22 0.84 -20.48
C ALA A 230 -5.19 -0.10 -21.12
N LEU A 231 -5.38 -0.48 -22.38
CA LEU A 231 -4.44 -1.30 -23.14
C LEU A 231 -3.11 -0.58 -23.35
N PHE A 232 -3.14 0.69 -23.74
CA PHE A 232 -1.93 1.48 -23.95
C PHE A 232 -1.15 1.68 -22.66
N THR A 233 -1.82 2.09 -21.58
CA THR A 233 -1.18 2.26 -20.26
C THR A 233 -0.68 0.93 -19.72
N GLY A 234 -1.43 -0.16 -19.88
CA GLY A 234 -0.99 -1.52 -19.55
C GLY A 234 0.24 -1.95 -20.35
N ALA A 235 0.25 -1.72 -21.66
CA ALA A 235 1.38 -2.03 -22.54
C ALA A 235 2.63 -1.20 -22.19
N CYS A 236 2.48 0.07 -21.85
CA CYS A 236 3.63 0.93 -21.56
C CYS A 236 4.12 0.89 -20.11
N LEU A 237 3.23 0.66 -19.14
CA LEU A 237 3.49 0.94 -17.72
C LEU A 237 3.35 -0.27 -16.76
N SER A 238 2.79 -1.39 -17.21
CA SER A 238 2.52 -2.54 -16.34
C SER A 238 3.75 -3.45 -16.13
N PHE A 239 3.60 -4.44 -15.26
CA PHE A 239 4.62 -5.47 -14.95
C PHE A 239 4.28 -6.85 -15.53
N HIS A 240 3.22 -6.96 -16.32
CA HIS A 240 2.79 -8.23 -16.92
C HIS A 240 3.49 -8.48 -18.28
N PRO A 241 3.50 -9.72 -18.80
CA PRO A 241 4.15 -10.06 -20.08
C PRO A 241 3.68 -9.27 -21.31
N MET A 242 2.48 -8.66 -21.28
CA MET A 242 2.02 -7.79 -22.35
C MET A 242 2.60 -6.36 -22.30
N SER A 243 3.44 -6.04 -21.31
CA SER A 243 4.06 -4.72 -21.18
C SER A 243 5.46 -4.67 -21.78
N LEU A 244 5.81 -3.57 -22.44
CA LEU A 244 7.15 -3.28 -22.92
C LEU A 244 8.20 -3.31 -21.80
N GLN A 245 7.84 -2.85 -20.59
CA GLN A 245 8.78 -2.83 -19.45
C GLN A 245 9.18 -4.23 -18.99
N PHE A 246 8.30 -5.21 -19.15
CA PHE A 246 8.59 -6.60 -18.80
C PHE A 246 9.77 -7.14 -19.61
N TRP A 247 9.93 -6.71 -20.87
CA TRP A 247 10.94 -7.20 -21.80
C TRP A 247 12.19 -6.32 -21.92
N ASP A 248 12.20 -5.12 -21.32
CA ASP A 248 13.30 -4.16 -21.40
C ASP A 248 14.39 -4.43 -20.34
N PRO A 249 15.62 -4.86 -20.72
CA PRO A 249 16.71 -5.14 -19.77
C PRO A 249 17.17 -3.91 -18.96
N GLY A 250 16.89 -2.70 -19.43
CA GLY A 250 17.20 -1.45 -18.73
C GLY A 250 16.26 -1.14 -17.57
N ARG A 251 15.15 -1.87 -17.43
CA ARG A 251 14.16 -1.64 -16.36
C ARG A 251 14.35 -2.57 -15.19
N LEU A 252 14.01 -2.06 -13.99
CA LEU A 252 13.96 -2.89 -12.76
C LEU A 252 12.92 -4.00 -12.87
N THR A 253 11.92 -3.83 -13.73
CA THR A 253 10.79 -4.74 -13.95
C THR A 253 11.07 -5.78 -15.03
N TYR A 254 12.30 -5.83 -15.55
CA TYR A 254 12.72 -6.83 -16.51
C TYR A 254 12.51 -8.25 -15.99
N TRP A 255 11.81 -9.07 -16.75
CA TRP A 255 11.35 -10.37 -16.29
C TRP A 255 12.48 -11.30 -15.86
N ARG A 256 13.62 -11.30 -16.56
CA ARG A 256 14.75 -12.16 -16.16
C ARG A 256 15.35 -11.72 -14.83
N ARG A 257 15.33 -10.42 -14.53
CA ARG A 257 15.82 -9.89 -13.25
C ARG A 257 14.87 -10.23 -12.09
N LEU A 258 13.55 -10.25 -12.36
CA LEU A 258 12.55 -10.48 -11.32
C LEU A 258 12.22 -11.97 -11.08
N TYR A 259 12.13 -12.78 -12.14
CA TYR A 259 11.57 -14.13 -12.08
C TYR A 259 12.60 -15.24 -12.26
N ILE A 260 13.79 -14.95 -12.78
CA ILE A 260 14.87 -15.94 -12.89
C ILE A 260 15.84 -15.75 -11.73
N PRO A 261 16.12 -16.80 -10.94
CA PRO A 261 17.21 -16.77 -9.97
C PRO A 261 18.54 -16.44 -10.65
N GLY A 262 19.14 -15.30 -10.26
CA GLY A 262 20.47 -14.90 -10.71
C GLY A 262 21.57 -15.41 -9.78
N GLU A 263 22.80 -14.98 -10.04
CA GLU A 263 23.99 -15.36 -9.27
C GLU A 263 23.81 -15.14 -7.75
N ARG A 264 23.19 -14.02 -7.36
CA ARG A 264 22.86 -13.72 -5.95
C ARG A 264 22.06 -14.83 -5.26
N ALA A 265 21.11 -15.46 -5.97
CA ALA A 265 20.32 -16.55 -5.40
C ALA A 265 21.14 -17.84 -5.31
N THR A 266 21.97 -18.13 -6.32
CA THR A 266 22.91 -19.27 -6.33
C THR A 266 23.90 -19.17 -5.17
N GLN A 267 24.47 -17.98 -4.93
CA GLN A 267 25.41 -17.75 -3.84
C GLN A 267 24.74 -17.84 -2.46
N PHE A 268 23.46 -17.45 -2.35
CA PHE A 268 22.72 -17.57 -1.08
C PHE A 268 22.57 -19.03 -0.62
N ALA A 269 22.34 -19.96 -1.56
CA ALA A 269 22.19 -21.38 -1.25
C ALA A 269 23.44 -21.98 -0.56
N LYS A 270 24.62 -21.38 -0.76
CA LYS A 270 25.86 -21.82 -0.10
C LYS A 270 25.93 -21.46 1.38
N ILE A 271 25.25 -20.39 1.79
CA ILE A 271 25.26 -19.92 3.18
C ILE A 271 24.02 -20.36 3.97
N GLU A 272 22.95 -20.75 3.28
CA GLU A 272 21.69 -21.20 3.90
C GLU A 272 21.93 -22.40 4.84
N SER A 273 22.80 -23.34 4.45
CA SER A 273 23.14 -24.53 5.25
C SER A 273 24.07 -24.25 6.43
N LEU A 274 24.72 -23.09 6.48
CA LEU A 274 25.64 -22.71 7.56
C LEU A 274 24.91 -22.28 8.83
N ILE A 275 23.62 -21.96 8.71
CA ILE A 275 22.82 -21.33 9.75
C ILE A 275 21.79 -22.36 10.25
N PRO A 276 21.91 -22.84 11.49
CA PRO A 276 20.95 -23.79 12.06
C PRO A 276 19.54 -23.21 12.18
N LEU A 277 18.51 -24.08 12.06
CA LEU A 277 17.11 -23.69 12.17
C LEU A 277 16.74 -23.10 13.55
N ASP A 278 17.42 -23.54 14.61
CA ASP A 278 17.23 -23.04 15.97
C ASP A 278 18.00 -21.74 16.27
N ALA A 279 18.75 -21.22 15.30
CA ALA A 279 19.49 -19.97 15.44
C ALA A 279 18.59 -18.73 15.37
N ARG A 280 19.05 -17.63 15.96
CA ARG A 280 18.42 -16.31 15.88
C ARG A 280 19.22 -15.44 14.91
N VAL A 281 18.61 -15.04 13.80
CA VAL A 281 19.33 -14.48 12.65
C VAL A 281 18.93 -13.03 12.43
N ALA A 282 19.88 -12.10 12.51
CA ALA A 282 19.69 -10.76 11.98
C ALA A 282 20.14 -10.72 10.52
N SER A 283 19.36 -10.09 9.64
CA SER A 283 19.73 -10.05 8.24
C SER A 283 19.18 -8.86 7.48
N THR A 284 19.87 -8.47 6.41
CA THR A 284 19.43 -7.38 5.55
C THR A 284 18.11 -7.70 4.85
N ASP A 285 17.29 -6.68 4.66
CA ASP A 285 15.88 -6.71 4.25
C ASP A 285 15.50 -7.68 3.11
N PHE A 286 16.32 -7.84 2.07
CA PHE A 286 15.98 -8.69 0.90
C PHE A 286 16.35 -10.17 1.04
N VAL A 287 17.10 -10.54 2.07
CA VAL A 287 17.29 -11.95 2.46
C VAL A 287 16.50 -12.30 3.72
N HIS A 288 16.03 -11.31 4.47
CA HIS A 288 15.25 -11.49 5.69
C HIS A 288 14.07 -12.48 5.59
N PRO A 289 13.25 -12.48 4.51
CA PRO A 289 12.18 -13.48 4.35
C PRO A 289 12.67 -14.94 4.30
N ARG A 290 13.93 -15.18 3.94
CA ARG A 290 14.54 -16.52 3.95
C ARG A 290 14.77 -17.04 5.35
N TYR A 291 14.92 -16.17 6.35
CA TYR A 291 15.23 -16.57 7.73
C TYR A 291 14.02 -16.58 8.67
N THR A 292 12.81 -16.28 8.18
CA THR A 292 11.59 -16.21 9.02
C THR A 292 11.17 -17.54 9.64
N HIS A 293 11.70 -18.65 9.16
CA HIS A 293 11.44 -20.01 9.67
C HIS A 293 12.47 -20.45 10.73
N HIS A 294 13.49 -19.63 11.02
CA HIS A 294 14.41 -19.86 12.12
C HIS A 294 13.79 -19.46 13.46
N ALA A 295 14.43 -19.82 14.58
CA ALA A 295 13.92 -19.53 15.93
C ALA A 295 13.55 -18.05 16.11
N ARG A 296 14.36 -17.12 15.57
CA ARG A 296 14.02 -15.72 15.39
C ARG A 296 14.66 -15.14 14.14
N SER A 297 13.98 -14.16 13.52
CA SER A 297 14.51 -13.38 12.40
C SER A 297 14.40 -11.89 12.73
N TYR A 298 15.53 -11.18 12.64
CA TYR A 298 15.64 -9.75 12.93
C TYR A 298 16.01 -8.97 11.67
N ASP A 299 15.49 -7.75 11.58
CA ASP A 299 15.86 -6.80 10.53
C ASP A 299 17.22 -6.16 10.88
N TYR A 300 18.23 -6.41 10.06
CA TYR A 300 19.51 -5.74 10.13
C TYR A 300 19.46 -4.50 9.23
N SER A 301 19.16 -3.36 9.83
CA SER A 301 19.08 -2.06 9.15
C SER A 301 19.48 -0.93 10.09
N LYS A 302 19.55 0.30 9.55
CA LYS A 302 19.80 1.52 10.33
C LYS A 302 18.58 2.00 11.11
N TYR A 303 17.45 1.30 11.01
CA TYR A 303 16.23 1.71 11.70
C TYR A 303 16.25 1.18 13.14
N PRO A 304 16.28 2.06 14.16
CA PRO A 304 16.25 1.61 15.54
C PRO A 304 14.96 0.81 15.82
N ARG A 305 15.09 -0.36 16.42
CA ARG A 305 13.97 -1.27 16.70
C ARG A 305 13.81 -1.48 18.20
N LYS A 306 12.56 -1.63 18.65
CA LYS A 306 12.22 -1.98 20.04
C LYS A 306 12.92 -3.26 20.52
N VAL A 307 13.09 -4.24 19.64
CA VAL A 307 13.81 -5.51 19.95
C VAL A 307 15.30 -5.32 20.27
N ALA A 308 15.86 -4.16 19.91
CA ALA A 308 17.21 -3.74 20.24
C ALA A 308 17.19 -2.44 21.08
N ASN A 309 16.13 -2.21 21.87
CA ASN A 309 15.97 -1.03 22.74
C ASN A 309 16.09 0.33 22.04
N TYR A 310 15.80 0.39 20.73
CA TYR A 310 16.04 1.58 19.90
C TYR A 310 17.50 2.04 19.86
N GLU A 311 18.44 1.15 20.15
CA GLU A 311 19.87 1.36 19.96
C GLU A 311 20.28 0.93 18.55
N ASP A 312 21.37 1.50 18.05
CA ASP A 312 21.95 1.11 16.77
C ASP A 312 22.79 -0.16 16.92
N LYS A 313 22.13 -1.28 17.25
CA LYS A 313 22.74 -2.61 17.42
C LYS A 313 21.79 -3.73 16.97
N VAL A 314 22.33 -4.93 16.75
CA VAL A 314 21.50 -6.15 16.70
C VAL A 314 21.00 -6.52 18.10
N PRO A 315 19.86 -7.21 18.24
CA PRO A 315 19.44 -7.76 19.52
C PRO A 315 20.56 -8.58 20.18
N ASP A 316 20.70 -8.46 21.50
CA ASP A 316 21.80 -9.10 22.25
C ASP A 316 21.77 -10.62 22.15
N ASP A 317 20.61 -11.20 21.83
CA ASP A 317 20.43 -12.62 21.64
C ASP A 317 20.61 -13.10 20.18
N THR A 318 21.11 -12.25 19.28
CA THR A 318 21.36 -12.61 17.87
C THR A 318 22.54 -13.59 17.76
N ASP A 319 22.33 -14.77 17.18
CA ASP A 319 23.38 -15.77 16.99
C ASP A 319 24.13 -15.58 15.66
N TYR A 320 23.45 -15.12 14.60
CA TYR A 320 24.04 -14.92 13.27
C TYR A 320 23.62 -13.58 12.66
N ILE A 321 24.53 -12.96 11.90
CA ILE A 321 24.25 -11.79 11.06
C ILE A 321 24.52 -12.14 9.61
N VAL A 322 23.54 -11.91 8.72
CA VAL A 322 23.67 -12.14 7.28
C VAL A 322 23.41 -10.86 6.50
N ILE A 323 24.46 -10.36 5.85
CA ILE A 323 24.41 -9.12 5.08
C ILE A 323 24.55 -9.45 3.60
N ASP A 324 23.56 -9.05 2.83
CA ASP A 324 23.60 -9.05 1.38
C ASP A 324 24.30 -7.80 0.87
N THR A 325 25.48 -7.98 0.28
CA THR A 325 26.31 -6.85 -0.18
C THR A 325 25.85 -6.34 -1.54
N GLN A 326 25.12 -7.14 -2.31
CA GLN A 326 24.76 -6.84 -3.70
C GLN A 326 23.40 -6.16 -3.84
N HIS A 327 22.63 -6.10 -2.75
CA HIS A 327 21.35 -5.41 -2.78
C HIS A 327 21.50 -3.91 -3.14
N PRO A 328 20.63 -3.33 -4.00
CA PRO A 328 20.66 -1.90 -4.34
C PRO A 328 20.62 -0.92 -3.16
N TYR A 329 20.00 -1.30 -2.04
CA TYR A 329 19.95 -0.50 -0.81
C TYR A 329 20.97 -0.91 0.25
N SER A 330 21.82 -1.91 -0.03
CA SER A 330 22.88 -2.28 0.90
C SER A 330 24.02 -1.28 0.80
N GLU A 331 24.36 -0.67 1.94
CA GLU A 331 25.51 0.22 2.08
C GLU A 331 26.78 -0.53 2.51
N ILE A 332 26.63 -1.77 2.98
CA ILE A 332 27.74 -2.60 3.46
C ILE A 332 28.16 -3.52 2.32
N LYS A 333 29.38 -3.34 1.84
CA LYS A 333 29.98 -4.08 0.72
C LYS A 333 31.12 -5.00 1.16
N THR A 334 31.77 -4.67 2.26
CA THR A 334 32.95 -5.38 2.75
C THR A 334 32.87 -5.61 4.27
N PRO A 335 33.54 -6.63 4.83
CA PRO A 335 33.47 -6.95 6.25
C PRO A 335 33.91 -5.81 7.19
N ASP A 336 34.88 -5.00 6.79
CA ASP A 336 35.36 -3.83 7.54
C ASP A 336 34.28 -2.75 7.72
N GLN A 337 33.22 -2.76 6.92
CA GLN A 337 32.10 -1.82 7.05
C GLN A 337 31.04 -2.29 8.04
N VAL A 338 31.08 -3.57 8.45
CA VAL A 338 30.13 -4.15 9.41
C VAL A 338 30.37 -3.53 10.79
N ARG A 339 29.31 -3.00 11.40
CA ARG A 339 29.40 -2.29 12.69
C ARG A 339 29.92 -3.21 13.78
N GLU A 340 29.38 -4.42 13.87
CA GLU A 340 29.68 -5.40 14.91
C GLU A 340 31.13 -5.86 14.86
N LEU A 341 31.71 -6.06 13.66
CA LEU A 341 33.14 -6.38 13.53
C LEU A 341 34.05 -5.21 13.92
N ARG A 342 33.62 -3.97 13.72
CA ARG A 342 34.42 -2.78 14.09
C ARG A 342 34.36 -2.46 15.57
N GLN A 343 33.18 -2.58 16.17
CA GLN A 343 32.93 -2.15 17.55
C GLN A 343 33.11 -3.30 18.55
N HIS A 344 32.80 -4.52 18.15
CA HIS A 344 32.79 -5.72 19.00
C HIS A 344 33.46 -6.92 18.30
N PRO A 345 34.72 -6.80 17.83
CA PRO A 345 35.41 -7.86 17.08
C PRO A 345 35.56 -9.16 17.89
N ASP A 346 35.61 -9.06 19.22
CA ASP A 346 35.75 -10.22 20.11
C ASP A 346 34.44 -11.00 20.29
N ASP A 347 33.29 -10.40 19.96
CA ASP A 347 31.98 -11.05 20.11
C ASP A 347 31.57 -11.83 18.86
N TRP A 348 32.18 -11.52 17.72
CA TRP A 348 31.77 -12.02 16.41
C TRP A 348 32.92 -12.70 15.67
N GLU A 349 32.56 -13.79 15.00
CA GLU A 349 33.42 -14.52 14.08
C GLU A 349 32.91 -14.27 12.67
N LEU A 350 33.75 -13.70 11.80
CA LEU A 350 33.49 -13.64 10.36
C LEU A 350 33.70 -15.03 9.76
N LEU A 351 32.65 -15.63 9.22
CA LEU A 351 32.77 -16.91 8.53
C LEU A 351 33.49 -16.74 7.18
N PRO A 352 34.22 -17.77 6.70
CA PRO A 352 34.86 -17.74 5.39
C PRO A 352 33.86 -17.42 4.27
N ASP A 353 34.26 -16.55 3.35
CA ASP A 353 33.42 -16.17 2.22
C ASP A 353 33.54 -17.17 1.07
N GLU A 354 32.52 -18.01 0.92
CA GLU A 354 32.36 -18.92 -0.22
C GLU A 354 31.44 -18.36 -1.31
N THR A 355 31.03 -17.10 -1.16
CA THR A 355 30.01 -16.44 -1.96
C THR A 355 30.55 -15.44 -2.97
N ASN A 356 31.87 -15.31 -3.08
CA ASN A 356 32.55 -14.31 -3.92
C ASN A 356 32.12 -12.86 -3.58
N GLY A 357 32.02 -12.57 -2.29
CA GLY A 357 31.66 -11.25 -1.76
C GLY A 357 30.18 -10.92 -1.83
N TYR A 358 29.29 -11.85 -2.21
CA TYR A 358 27.85 -11.59 -2.28
C TYR A 358 27.20 -11.47 -0.91
N PHE A 359 27.68 -12.25 0.05
CA PHE A 359 27.16 -12.26 1.41
C PHE A 359 28.29 -12.21 2.42
N ILE A 360 28.06 -11.45 3.48
CA ILE A 360 28.90 -11.44 4.67
C ILE A 360 28.10 -12.14 5.77
N VAL A 361 28.71 -13.16 6.39
CA VAL A 361 28.08 -13.95 7.45
C VAL A 361 28.93 -13.87 8.71
N LEU A 362 28.33 -13.38 9.79
CA LEU A 362 28.95 -13.38 11.11
C LEU A 362 28.23 -14.40 11.99
N LYS A 363 29.00 -15.08 12.84
CA LYS A 363 28.50 -15.95 13.89
C LYS A 363 28.92 -15.39 15.25
N ARG A 364 28.01 -15.35 16.21
CA ARG A 364 28.33 -14.95 17.59
C ARG A 364 29.22 -16.02 18.23
N ARG A 365 30.28 -15.60 18.91
CA ARG A 365 31.17 -16.51 19.65
C ARG A 365 30.47 -17.00 20.92
N THR A 366 30.65 -18.27 21.25
CA THR A 366 29.95 -18.97 22.35
C THR A 366 30.30 -18.49 23.77
N GLY A 367 31.10 -17.43 23.94
CA GLY A 367 31.50 -16.87 25.24
C GLY A 367 30.99 -15.45 25.54
N SER A 368 30.32 -14.78 24.60
CA SER A 368 29.90 -13.37 24.74
C SER A 368 28.49 -13.18 25.33
N ARG A 369 27.98 -14.19 26.06
CA ARG A 369 26.73 -14.09 26.83
C ARG A 369 27.08 -13.78 28.29
N GLU A 370 27.41 -12.53 28.58
CA GLU A 370 27.36 -11.99 29.95
C GLU A 370 26.09 -11.17 30.16
#